data_AF-A0A4Q6XXD0-F1
#
_entry.id   AF-A0A4Q6XXD0-F1
#
_cell.length_a   1.000
_cell.length_b   1.000
_cell.length_c   1.000
_cell.angle_alpha   90.00
_cell.angle_beta   90.00
_cell.angle_gamma   90.00
#
_symmetry.space_group_name_H-M   'P 1'
#
loop_
_entity.id
_entity.type
_entity.pdbx_description
1 polymer ?
#
loop_
_entity_poly.entity_id
_entity_poly.type
_entity_poly.pdbx_seq_one_letter_code
_entity_poly.pdbx_strand_id
1 'polypeptide(L)'
;MNKETLDSLKQTLALDSAIDIGRFGIFYDSSESREDKYFIKANKEGLKMFAYQLLCASKDLEDQEKDNAFEKIALIPDGSAWIDKDSEISLFHVESPQLSKHLVPLITKETWKDRLSEIGCTLIVIFLFISLLVGIDAIFTYLTP
;
A
#
# COMPACT_ATOMS: atom_id res chain seq x y z
N MET A 1 -16.10 -19.53 -12.36
CA MET A 1 -16.49 -20.62 -11.41
C MET A 1 -17.97 -20.44 -10.98
N ASN A 2 -18.75 -21.51 -10.76
CA ASN A 2 -20.17 -21.36 -10.41
C ASN A 2 -20.41 -21.10 -8.90
N LYS A 3 -21.59 -20.57 -8.57
CA LYS A 3 -21.95 -20.17 -7.19
C LYS A 3 -21.99 -21.35 -6.23
N GLU A 4 -22.56 -22.48 -6.67
CA GLU A 4 -22.66 -23.70 -5.85
C GLU A 4 -21.29 -24.25 -5.42
N THR A 5 -20.28 -24.14 -6.30
CA THR A 5 -18.90 -24.55 -5.98
C THR A 5 -18.28 -23.62 -4.93
N LEU A 6 -18.52 -22.30 -5.02
CA LEU A 6 -18.04 -21.35 -4.01
C LEU A 6 -18.70 -21.57 -2.65
N ASP A 7 -20.02 -21.80 -2.63
CA ASP A 7 -20.75 -22.02 -1.38
C ASP A 7 -20.31 -23.31 -0.69
N SER A 8 -20.08 -24.38 -1.46
CA SER A 8 -19.53 -25.64 -0.93
C SER A 8 -18.08 -25.51 -0.46
N LEU A 9 -17.24 -24.73 -1.15
CA LEU A 9 -15.88 -24.42 -0.70
C LEU A 9 -15.88 -23.67 0.63
N LYS A 10 -16.80 -22.71 0.82
CA LYS A 10 -16.92 -21.95 2.07
C LYS A 10 -17.14 -22.89 3.27
N GLN A 11 -18.06 -23.85 3.13
CA GLN A 11 -18.31 -24.87 4.14
C GLN A 11 -17.12 -25.81 4.34
N THR A 12 -16.56 -26.32 3.25
CA THR A 12 -15.44 -27.29 3.29
C THR A 12 -14.21 -26.70 3.97
N LEU A 13 -13.92 -25.42 3.73
CA LEU A 13 -12.78 -24.73 4.31
C LEU A 13 -13.03 -24.27 5.74
N ALA A 14 -14.27 -24.39 6.25
CA ALA A 14 -14.75 -23.89 7.52
C ALA A 14 -14.47 -22.40 7.71
N LEU A 15 -14.80 -21.59 6.70
CA LEU A 15 -14.43 -20.17 6.70
C LEU A 15 -15.15 -19.34 7.74
N ASP A 16 -16.35 -19.74 8.17
CA ASP A 16 -17.10 -19.00 9.19
C ASP A 16 -16.36 -19.00 10.54
N SER A 17 -15.66 -20.08 10.89
CA SER A 17 -14.81 -20.10 12.10
C SER A 17 -13.43 -19.47 11.88
N ALA A 18 -12.99 -19.36 10.61
CA ALA A 18 -11.70 -18.76 10.26
C ALA A 18 -11.68 -17.22 10.38
N ILE A 19 -12.84 -16.56 10.42
CA ILE A 19 -12.95 -15.10 10.55
C ILE A 19 -12.30 -14.59 11.84
N ASP A 20 -12.50 -15.28 12.97
CA ASP A 20 -12.07 -14.81 14.29
C ASP A 20 -10.61 -15.14 14.59
N ILE A 21 -10.08 -16.21 14.00
CA ILE A 21 -8.74 -16.72 14.26
C ILE A 21 -7.77 -16.50 13.11
N GLY A 22 -8.27 -16.08 11.94
CA GLY A 22 -7.47 -15.80 10.77
C GLY A 22 -6.46 -14.69 11.02
N ARG A 23 -5.28 -14.83 10.43
CA ARG A 23 -4.22 -13.82 10.44
C ARG A 23 -3.64 -13.77 9.04
N PHE A 24 -3.68 -12.60 8.41
CA PHE A 24 -3.07 -12.38 7.11
C PHE A 24 -2.58 -10.94 7.01
N GLY A 25 -1.31 -10.75 6.67
CA GLY A 25 -0.74 -9.44 6.38
C GLY A 25 0.40 -9.53 5.37
N ILE A 26 0.65 -8.41 4.70
CA ILE A 26 1.71 -8.25 3.71
C ILE A 26 2.67 -7.17 4.24
N PHE A 27 3.94 -7.52 4.23
CA PHE A 27 5.01 -6.75 4.87
C PHE A 27 6.13 -6.51 3.87
N TYR A 28 6.90 -5.45 4.10
CA TYR A 28 8.08 -5.06 3.35
C TYR A 28 9.32 -5.19 4.24
N ASP A 29 10.33 -5.92 3.78
CA ASP A 29 11.65 -5.94 4.44
C ASP A 29 12.58 -4.92 3.76
N SER A 30 12.95 -3.88 4.51
CA SER A 30 13.87 -2.84 4.04
C SER A 30 15.35 -3.19 4.24
N SER A 31 15.68 -4.39 4.76
CA SER A 31 17.05 -4.82 4.95
C SER A 31 17.71 -5.16 3.61
N GLU A 32 18.89 -4.58 3.34
CA GLU A 32 19.70 -4.91 2.14
C GLU A 32 20.14 -6.38 2.07
N SER A 33 19.99 -7.13 3.17
CA SER A 33 20.42 -8.52 3.26
C SER A 33 19.39 -9.56 2.83
N ARG A 34 18.12 -9.16 2.60
CA ARG A 34 17.06 -10.09 2.15
C ARG A 34 16.71 -9.86 0.69
N GLU A 35 16.63 -10.96 -0.06
CA GLU A 35 16.20 -10.96 -1.45
C GLU A 35 14.70 -10.66 -1.58
N ASP A 36 13.90 -11.10 -0.60
CA ASP A 36 12.45 -10.89 -0.57
C ASP A 36 12.11 -9.54 0.04
N LYS A 37 11.95 -8.54 -0.83
CA LYS A 37 11.49 -7.20 -0.42
C LYS A 37 10.09 -7.20 0.17
N TYR A 38 9.20 -8.10 -0.28
CA TYR A 38 7.84 -8.19 0.21
C TYR A 38 7.50 -9.63 0.58
N PHE A 39 6.80 -9.83 1.69
CA PHE A 39 6.43 -11.16 2.16
C PHE A 39 5.05 -11.18 2.82
N ILE A 40 4.43 -12.35 2.83
CA ILE A 40 3.15 -12.60 3.50
C ILE A 40 3.44 -13.26 4.84
N LYS A 41 2.86 -12.71 5.92
CA LYS A 41 2.79 -13.38 7.22
C LYS A 41 1.34 -13.73 7.50
N ALA A 42 1.05 -15.02 7.54
CA ALA A 42 -0.31 -15.50 7.71
C ALA A 42 -0.35 -16.87 8.41
N ASN A 43 -1.49 -17.18 9.03
CA ASN A 43 -1.80 -18.55 9.44
C ASN A 43 -2.64 -19.27 8.37
N LYS A 44 -2.87 -20.57 8.57
CA LYS A 44 -3.64 -21.41 7.65
C LYS A 44 -5.02 -20.83 7.37
N GLU A 45 -5.67 -20.28 8.38
CA GLU A 45 -7.03 -19.75 8.36
C GLU A 45 -7.10 -18.44 7.58
N GLY A 46 -6.17 -17.51 7.81
CA GLY A 46 -6.05 -16.27 7.06
C GLY A 46 -5.72 -16.51 5.57
N LEU A 47 -4.85 -17.48 5.26
CA LEU A 47 -4.57 -17.86 3.88
C LEU A 47 -5.80 -18.40 3.16
N LYS A 48 -6.59 -19.26 3.82
CA LYS A 48 -7.85 -19.78 3.26
C LYS A 48 -8.87 -18.66 3.01
N MET A 49 -9.01 -17.74 3.96
CA MET A 49 -9.91 -16.59 3.83
C MET A 49 -9.53 -15.72 2.64
N PHE A 50 -8.25 -15.36 2.54
CA PHE A 50 -7.77 -14.54 1.44
C PHE A 50 -7.93 -15.25 0.08
N ALA A 51 -7.58 -16.54 -0.01
CA ALA A 51 -7.74 -17.32 -1.23
C ALA A 51 -9.22 -17.42 -1.65
N TYR A 52 -10.14 -17.61 -0.70
CA TYR A 52 -11.57 -17.64 -0.99
C TYR A 52 -12.08 -16.31 -1.53
N GLN A 53 -11.63 -15.19 -0.98
CA GLN A 53 -12.01 -13.87 -1.50
C GLN A 53 -11.51 -13.63 -2.93
N LEU A 54 -10.28 -14.06 -3.25
CA LEU A 54 -9.78 -13.98 -4.61
C LEU A 54 -10.60 -14.84 -5.58
N LEU A 55 -11.08 -16.00 -5.14
CA LEU A 55 -11.97 -16.85 -5.92
C LEU A 55 -13.35 -16.22 -6.14
N CYS A 56 -13.92 -15.57 -5.11
CA CYS A 56 -15.13 -14.76 -5.25
C CYS A 56 -14.93 -13.62 -6.25
N ALA A 57 -13.84 -12.86 -6.10
CA ALA A 57 -13.53 -11.75 -7.00
C ALA A 57 -13.31 -12.22 -8.45
N SER A 58 -12.65 -13.36 -8.65
CA SER A 58 -12.51 -13.96 -9.98
C SER A 58 -13.86 -14.29 -10.62
N LYS A 59 -14.83 -14.79 -9.85
CA LYS A 59 -16.18 -15.03 -10.35
C LYS A 59 -16.89 -13.73 -10.68
N ASP A 60 -16.80 -12.73 -9.81
CA ASP A 60 -17.47 -11.45 -10.01
C ASP A 60 -16.91 -10.73 -11.26
N LEU A 61 -15.60 -10.86 -11.53
CA LEU A 61 -14.99 -10.42 -12.79
C LEU A 61 -15.57 -11.15 -14.00
N GLU A 62 -15.70 -12.48 -13.95
CA GLU A 62 -16.29 -13.25 -15.06
C GLU A 62 -17.74 -12.80 -15.36
N ASP A 63 -18.51 -12.43 -14.34
CA ASP A 63 -19.89 -11.96 -14.52
C ASP A 63 -19.91 -10.52 -15.06
N GLN A 64 -19.04 -9.65 -14.54
CA GLN A 64 -18.82 -8.29 -15.06
C GLN A 64 -18.37 -8.23 -16.52
N GLU A 65 -17.47 -9.12 -16.94
CA GLU A 65 -17.00 -9.21 -18.32
C GLU A 65 -18.13 -9.57 -19.29
N LYS A 66 -19.08 -10.44 -18.89
CA LYS A 66 -20.25 -10.77 -19.73
C LYS A 66 -21.15 -9.56 -19.93
N ASP A 67 -21.28 -8.74 -18.89
CA ASP A 67 -22.15 -7.56 -18.88
C ASP A 67 -21.43 -6.30 -19.40
N ASN A 68 -20.17 -6.40 -19.82
CA ASN A 68 -19.28 -5.27 -20.18
C ASN A 68 -19.22 -4.19 -19.09
N ALA A 69 -19.36 -4.58 -17.82
CA ALA A 69 -19.31 -3.71 -16.65
C ALA A 69 -17.95 -3.85 -15.97
N PHE A 70 -16.97 -3.02 -16.34
CA PHE A 70 -15.60 -3.13 -15.82
C PHE A 70 -15.43 -2.39 -14.49
N GLU A 71 -15.98 -2.93 -13.41
CA GLU A 71 -15.94 -2.30 -12.10
C GLU A 71 -14.78 -2.84 -11.23
N LYS A 72 -14.56 -2.16 -10.12
CA LYS A 72 -13.60 -2.53 -9.07
C LYS A 72 -14.29 -3.48 -8.09
N ILE A 73 -13.68 -4.63 -7.81
CA ILE A 73 -14.24 -5.61 -6.88
C ILE A 73 -13.53 -5.51 -5.55
N ALA A 74 -14.27 -5.18 -4.49
CA ALA A 74 -13.73 -5.13 -3.14
C ALA A 74 -13.36 -6.55 -2.66
N LEU A 75 -12.16 -6.69 -2.10
CA LEU A 75 -11.71 -7.94 -1.48
C LEU A 75 -12.10 -7.98 -0.01
N ILE A 76 -11.85 -6.88 0.71
CA ILE A 76 -11.94 -6.84 2.17
C ILE A 76 -13.22 -6.13 2.60
N PRO A 77 -14.15 -6.80 3.32
CA PRO A 77 -15.26 -6.13 3.97
C PRO A 77 -14.80 -5.25 5.13
N ASP A 78 -15.47 -4.12 5.34
CA ASP A 78 -15.23 -3.24 6.49
C ASP A 78 -15.31 -4.02 7.82
N GLY A 79 -14.29 -3.86 8.67
CA GLY A 79 -14.25 -4.47 10.00
C GLY A 79 -13.76 -5.92 10.05
N SER A 80 -13.18 -6.46 8.98
CA SER A 80 -12.63 -7.82 8.99
C SER A 80 -11.50 -8.00 10.01
N ALA A 81 -11.66 -8.96 10.92
CA ALA A 81 -10.72 -9.21 12.01
C ALA A 81 -9.48 -10.04 11.60
N TRP A 82 -9.56 -10.73 10.46
CA TRP A 82 -8.53 -11.67 10.03
C TRP A 82 -7.37 -11.02 9.26
N ILE A 83 -7.49 -9.74 8.91
CA ILE A 83 -6.39 -8.93 8.36
C ILE A 83 -5.56 -8.38 9.52
N ASP A 84 -4.24 -8.58 9.45
CA ASP A 84 -3.31 -8.03 10.42
C ASP A 84 -3.34 -6.49 10.34
N LYS A 85 -3.55 -5.84 11.50
CA LYS A 85 -3.60 -4.38 11.59
C LYS A 85 -2.25 -3.74 11.33
N ASP A 86 -1.18 -4.49 11.55
CA ASP A 86 0.20 -4.05 11.32
C ASP A 86 0.66 -4.36 9.89
N SER A 87 -0.23 -4.84 9.02
CA SER A 87 0.06 -5.06 7.60
C SER A 87 0.47 -3.74 6.95
N GLU A 88 1.70 -3.70 6.42
CA GLU A 88 2.26 -2.49 5.81
C GLU A 88 1.66 -2.23 4.43
N ILE A 89 1.20 -3.29 3.76
CA ILE A 89 0.50 -3.22 2.48
C ILE A 89 -0.95 -3.65 2.67
N SER A 90 -1.87 -2.90 2.05
CA SER A 90 -3.30 -3.19 2.09
C SER A 90 -3.84 -3.48 0.69
N LEU A 91 -4.48 -4.64 0.51
CA LEU A 91 -5.12 -5.07 -0.74
C LEU A 91 -6.63 -4.94 -0.63
N PHE A 92 -7.18 -3.78 -0.99
CA PHE A 92 -8.61 -3.52 -0.82
C PHE A 92 -9.48 -4.06 -1.96
N HIS A 93 -8.92 -4.27 -3.15
CA HIS A 93 -9.71 -4.55 -4.34
C HIS A 93 -8.92 -5.23 -5.47
N VAL A 94 -9.67 -5.73 -6.45
CA VAL A 94 -9.17 -6.18 -7.76
C VAL A 94 -9.84 -5.33 -8.85
N GLU A 95 -9.07 -4.95 -9.87
CA GLU A 95 -9.56 -4.19 -11.02
C GLU A 95 -9.26 -4.96 -12.31
N SER A 96 -10.19 -4.89 -13.27
CA SER A 96 -9.96 -5.47 -14.60
C SER A 96 -8.89 -4.68 -15.36
N PRO A 97 -7.92 -5.35 -16.04
CA PRO A 97 -6.92 -4.68 -16.87
C PRO A 97 -7.53 -3.87 -18.01
N GLN A 98 -8.78 -4.14 -18.40
CA GLN A 98 -9.46 -3.40 -19.45
C GLN A 98 -9.81 -1.97 -19.01
N LEU A 99 -9.98 -1.74 -17.69
CA LEU A 99 -10.18 -0.43 -17.08
C LEU A 99 -8.88 0.41 -17.08
N SER A 100 -7.71 -0.24 -17.00
CA SER A 100 -6.42 0.45 -16.86
C SER A 100 -5.93 1.16 -18.13
N LYS A 101 -6.55 0.90 -19.29
CA LYS A 101 -6.30 1.69 -20.52
C LYS A 101 -6.70 3.16 -20.39
N HIS A 102 -7.45 3.53 -19.35
CA HIS A 102 -7.81 4.92 -19.04
C HIS A 102 -7.08 5.51 -17.82
N LEU A 103 -6.21 4.75 -17.16
CA LEU A 103 -5.33 5.31 -16.14
C LEU A 103 -4.13 5.95 -16.84
N VAL A 104 -4.29 7.24 -17.15
CA VAL A 104 -3.16 8.18 -17.28
C VAL A 104 -2.17 7.83 -16.17
N PRO A 105 -0.87 7.64 -16.46
CA PRO A 105 0.10 7.31 -15.43
C PRO A 105 -0.12 8.27 -14.27
N LEU A 106 -0.19 7.71 -13.07
CA LEU A 106 -0.29 8.48 -11.84
C LEU A 106 1.02 9.28 -11.77
N ILE A 107 1.06 10.41 -12.48
CA ILE A 107 2.01 11.47 -12.26
C ILE A 107 1.76 11.79 -10.81
N THR A 108 2.68 11.33 -9.95
CA THR A 108 2.74 11.71 -8.56
C THR A 108 2.53 13.21 -8.56
N LYS A 109 1.34 13.64 -8.15
CA LYS A 109 0.93 15.01 -8.29
C LYS A 109 1.79 15.73 -7.27
N GLU A 110 2.94 16.24 -7.71
CA GLU A 110 3.85 17.00 -6.86
C GLU A 110 2.98 18.05 -6.19
N THR A 111 2.72 17.80 -4.90
CA THR A 111 1.83 18.67 -4.16
C THR A 111 2.65 19.93 -3.97
N TRP A 112 2.07 21.11 -4.19
CA TRP A 112 2.81 22.38 -4.11
C TRP A 112 3.56 22.55 -2.77
N LYS A 113 3.11 21.80 -1.75
CA LYS A 113 3.74 21.62 -0.44
C LYS A 113 5.13 20.96 -0.49
N ASP A 114 5.34 19.99 -1.37
CA ASP A 114 6.63 19.30 -1.53
C ASP A 114 7.66 20.26 -2.12
N ARG A 115 7.28 21.03 -3.15
CA ARG A 115 8.12 22.09 -3.72
C ARG A 115 8.45 23.21 -2.72
N LEU A 116 7.50 23.58 -1.85
CA LEU A 116 7.74 24.58 -0.81
C LEU A 116 8.76 24.11 0.23
N SER A 117 8.75 22.82 0.57
CA SER A 117 9.67 22.23 1.55
C SER A 117 11.11 22.20 1.04
N GLU A 118 11.30 21.90 -0.25
CA GLU A 118 12.62 21.84 -0.89
C GLU A 118 13.24 23.24 -1.05
N ILE A 119 12.42 24.22 -1.45
CA ILE A 119 12.85 25.63 -1.56
C ILE A 119 13.14 26.23 -0.17
N GLY A 120 12.28 25.93 0.82
CA GLY A 120 12.45 26.42 2.18
C GLY A 120 13.71 25.91 2.85
N CYS A 121 14.03 24.62 2.68
CA CYS A 121 15.24 24.03 3.24
C CYS A 121 16.51 24.64 2.62
N THR A 122 16.51 24.83 1.30
CA THR A 122 17.64 25.41 0.57
C THR A 122 17.94 26.85 1.00
N LEU A 123 16.91 27.68 1.19
CA LEU A 123 17.07 29.06 1.67
C LEU A 123 17.64 29.12 3.10
N ILE A 124 17.21 28.22 3.98
CA ILE A 124 17.71 28.16 5.36
C ILE A 124 19.20 27.79 5.37
N VAL A 125 19.61 26.81 4.55
CA VAL A 125 21.03 26.41 4.44
C VAL A 125 21.89 27.57 3.93
N ILE A 126 21.44 28.30 2.91
CA ILE A 126 22.16 29.47 2.39
C ILE A 126 22.28 30.57 3.45
N PHE A 127 21.19 30.87 4.16
CA PHE A 127 21.18 31.88 5.21
C PHE A 127 22.15 31.55 6.36
N LEU A 128 22.18 30.28 6.78
CA LEU A 128 23.12 29.81 7.81
C LEU A 128 24.56 29.93 7.34
N PHE A 129 24.85 29.59 6.08
CA PHE A 129 26.18 29.69 5.52
C PHE A 129 26.69 31.14 5.45
N ILE A 130 25.84 32.08 5.02
CA ILE A 130 26.18 33.50 5.01
C ILE A 130 26.41 34.02 6.44
N SER A 131 25.53 33.65 7.38
CA SER A 131 25.66 34.05 8.78
C SER A 131 26.96 33.55 9.40
N LEU A 132 27.41 32.34 9.05
CA LEU A 132 28.69 31.78 9.48
C LEU A 132 29.85 32.61 8.94
N LEU A 133 29.85 32.95 7.65
CA LEU A 133 30.93 33.74 7.03
C LEU A 133 31.04 35.13 7.66
N VAL A 134 29.92 35.81 7.89
CA VAL A 134 29.90 37.13 8.55
C VAL A 134 30.40 37.02 10.00
N GLY A 135 30.00 35.98 10.73
CA GLY A 135 30.50 35.74 12.08
C GLY A 135 32.01 35.52 12.13
N ILE A 136 32.56 34.76 11.17
CA ILE A 136 34.00 34.53 11.04
C ILE A 136 34.74 35.83 10.69
N ASP A 137 34.23 36.62 9.74
CA ASP A 137 34.81 37.90 9.35
C ASP A 137 34.84 38.92 10.50
N ALA A 138 33.76 38.97 11.30
CA ALA A 138 33.70 39.81 12.49
C ALA A 138 34.73 39.39 13.55
N ILE A 139 34.93 38.08 13.74
CA ILE A 139 35.94 37.54 14.66
C ILE A 139 37.35 37.88 14.18
N PHE A 140 37.66 37.71 12.89
CA PHE A 140 38.96 38.09 12.34
C PHE A 140 39.19 39.60 12.43
N THR A 141 38.21 40.42 12.05
CA THR A 141 38.28 41.88 12.18
C THR A 141 38.53 42.34 13.62
N TYR A 142 38.03 41.61 14.62
CA TYR A 142 38.28 41.91 16.03
C TYR A 142 39.66 41.42 16.52
N LEU A 143 40.21 40.36 15.93
CA LEU A 143 41.47 39.74 16.34
C LEU A 143 42.71 40.30 15.61
N THR A 144 42.53 40.91 14.44
CA THR A 144 43.57 41.72 13.79
C THR A 144 43.43 43.18 14.24
N PRO A 145 44.42 43.75 14.96
CA PRO A 145 44.39 45.15 15.37
C PRO A 145 44.48 46.14 14.19
#